data_AF-H3C381-F1
#
_entry.id   AF-H3C381-F1
#
_cell.length_a   1.000
_cell.length_b   1.000
_cell.length_c   1.000
_cell.angle_alpha   90.00
_cell.angle_beta   90.00
_cell.angle_gamma   90.00
#
_symmetry.space_group_name_H-M   'P 1'
#
loop_
_entity.id
_entity.type
_entity.pdbx_description
1 polymer ?
#
loop_
_entity_poly.entity_id
_entity_poly.type
_entity_poly.pdbx_seq_one_letter_code
_entity_poly.pdbx_strand_id
1 'polypeptide(L)'
;ALEPCPDDPPDLIGPFSVEFGHTRTWNEVRKKISSPLQDGGRHKPTNCVSKHKVAIIIPYRNRHEHLKHLLFYLHPMLVRQQLDYGIYVINQDGEGVFNRAKLMNVGFAEAAKEYDYECFIFSDVDLVPMDDRNLYRCFEGPRHLSVAIDKFDFKLPYSTIFGGVSSFSKQQFLTVNGYPNTYWGWGGEDDDMYKRIVFHGMSINRPDHMKGRYKMIKHQRDEHNEVNPKNPDKLSHTHETMDKDGVNSLTYTVKDIVKDRLYTFINVDINAPKSV
;
A
#
# COMPACT_ATOMS: atom_id res chain seq x y z
N ALA A 1 -0.48 -24.41 23.32
CA ALA A 1 -0.83 -23.37 22.33
C ALA A 1 0.45 -22.59 22.00
N LEU A 2 0.56 -21.98 20.83
CA LEU A 2 1.69 -21.09 20.53
C LEU A 2 1.50 -19.77 21.30
N GLU A 3 2.58 -19.22 21.85
CA GLU A 3 2.57 -17.90 22.50
C GLU A 3 2.43 -16.77 21.47
N PRO A 4 1.93 -15.57 21.87
CA PRO A 4 1.94 -14.40 21.00
C PRO A 4 3.37 -13.99 20.60
N CYS A 5 3.55 -13.52 19.37
CA CYS A 5 4.83 -12.95 18.94
C CYS A 5 5.17 -11.70 19.80
N PRO A 6 6.46 -11.45 20.06
CA PRO A 6 6.90 -10.27 20.82
C PRO A 6 6.54 -8.97 20.07
N ASP A 7 6.36 -7.88 20.81
CA ASP A 7 6.03 -6.57 20.22
C ASP A 7 7.19 -6.00 19.38
N ASP A 8 8.42 -6.34 19.76
CA ASP A 8 9.65 -6.09 18.99
C ASP A 8 10.13 -7.41 18.39
N PRO A 9 10.02 -7.60 17.05
CA PRO A 9 10.48 -8.82 16.40
C PRO A 9 12.00 -9.03 16.59
N PRO A 10 12.45 -10.23 16.98
CA PRO A 10 13.84 -10.48 17.36
C PRO A 10 14.80 -10.55 16.15
N ASP A 11 14.27 -10.81 14.96
CA ASP A 11 15.06 -11.08 13.75
C ASP A 11 15.27 -9.85 12.86
N LEU A 12 14.93 -8.64 13.33
CA LEU A 12 15.16 -7.40 12.59
C LEU A 12 16.67 -7.15 12.42
N ILE A 13 17.09 -6.78 11.21
CA ILE A 13 18.50 -6.51 10.90
C ILE A 13 18.81 -5.00 10.82
N GLY A 14 17.79 -4.15 10.84
CA GLY A 14 17.93 -2.71 10.67
C GLY A 14 18.08 -2.29 9.21
N PRO A 15 18.97 -1.34 8.89
CA PRO A 15 19.15 -0.85 7.53
C PRO A 15 19.64 -1.94 6.57
N PHE A 16 19.11 -1.95 5.34
CA PHE A 16 19.54 -2.85 4.29
C PHE A 16 19.69 -2.14 2.93
N SER A 17 20.58 -2.64 2.07
CA SER A 17 20.81 -2.06 0.74
C SER A 17 19.67 -2.42 -0.23
N VAL A 18 19.16 -1.39 -0.93
CA VAL A 18 18.14 -1.52 -1.97
C VAL A 18 18.74 -1.08 -3.31
N GLU A 19 18.70 -1.97 -4.30
CA GLU A 19 19.34 -1.79 -5.60
C GLU A 19 18.46 -2.27 -6.76
N PHE A 20 18.32 -1.39 -7.75
CA PHE A 20 17.48 -1.61 -8.94
C PHE A 20 18.29 -1.85 -10.22
N GLY A 21 19.63 -1.79 -10.15
CA GLY A 21 20.50 -1.99 -11.33
C GLY A 21 20.55 -3.42 -11.85
N HIS A 22 20.08 -4.39 -11.07
CA HIS A 22 20.04 -5.80 -11.46
C HIS A 22 18.62 -6.21 -11.87
N THR A 23 18.45 -6.55 -13.15
CA THR A 23 17.21 -7.14 -13.68
C THR A 23 16.99 -8.51 -13.04
N ARG A 24 15.78 -8.74 -12.52
CA ARG A 24 15.41 -10.00 -11.88
C ARG A 24 14.30 -10.68 -12.67
N THR A 25 14.37 -11.98 -12.86
CA THR A 25 13.28 -12.79 -13.40
C THR A 25 12.34 -13.25 -12.28
N TRP A 26 11.08 -13.54 -12.62
CA TRP A 26 10.15 -14.10 -11.62
C TRP A 26 10.63 -15.43 -11.04
N ASN A 27 11.33 -16.25 -11.83
CA ASN A 27 11.89 -17.52 -11.36
C ASN A 27 12.97 -17.31 -10.30
N GLU A 28 13.84 -16.32 -10.47
CA GLU A 28 14.86 -15.97 -9.46
C GLU A 28 14.23 -15.43 -8.18
N VAL A 29 13.22 -14.56 -8.30
CA VAL A 29 12.49 -14.04 -7.13
C VAL A 29 11.83 -15.19 -6.38
N ARG A 30 11.02 -16.02 -7.05
CA ARG A 30 10.33 -17.16 -6.42
C ARG A 30 11.32 -18.12 -5.76
N LYS A 31 12.38 -18.51 -6.46
CA LYS A 31 13.41 -19.42 -5.92
C LYS A 31 14.04 -18.88 -4.64
N LYS A 32 14.23 -17.57 -4.54
CA LYS A 32 14.92 -16.95 -3.40
C LYS A 32 14.01 -16.69 -2.20
N ILE A 33 12.74 -16.31 -2.42
CA ILE A 33 11.88 -15.80 -1.34
C ILE A 33 10.59 -16.57 -1.09
N SER A 34 10.21 -17.55 -1.94
CA SER A 34 8.92 -18.25 -1.79
C SER A 34 8.87 -19.32 -0.71
N SER A 35 10.01 -19.77 -0.16
CA SER A 35 10.07 -20.85 0.83
C SER A 35 9.13 -20.64 2.04
N PRO A 36 9.13 -19.48 2.73
CA PRO A 36 8.22 -19.25 3.86
C PRO A 36 6.79 -18.88 3.45
N LEU A 37 6.50 -18.68 2.15
CA LEU A 37 5.22 -18.17 1.68
C LEU A 37 4.24 -19.30 1.38
N GLN A 38 2.95 -18.98 1.44
CA GLN A 38 1.84 -19.78 0.96
C GLN A 38 1.24 -19.10 -0.28
N ASP A 39 0.41 -19.81 -1.03
CA ASP A 39 -0.24 -19.27 -2.23
C ASP A 39 -1.09 -18.03 -1.91
N GLY A 40 -1.14 -17.09 -2.83
CA GLY A 40 -1.71 -15.76 -2.64
C GLY A 40 -0.78 -14.77 -1.92
N GLY A 41 0.54 -15.06 -1.87
CA GLY A 41 1.50 -14.21 -1.17
C GLY A 41 1.29 -14.14 0.34
N ARG A 42 0.77 -15.23 0.92
CA ARG A 42 0.40 -15.31 2.34
C ARG A 42 1.59 -15.79 3.17
N HIS A 43 1.71 -15.28 4.39
CA HIS A 43 2.65 -15.81 5.38
C HIS A 43 2.13 -15.58 6.79
N LYS A 44 2.45 -16.49 7.70
CA LYS A 44 2.28 -16.34 9.14
C LYS A 44 3.44 -17.03 9.87
N PRO A 45 3.92 -16.51 11.02
CA PRO A 45 4.97 -17.17 11.79
C PRO A 45 4.53 -18.57 12.25
N THR A 46 5.47 -19.51 12.30
CA THR A 46 5.20 -20.90 12.73
C THR A 46 5.52 -21.15 14.20
N ASN A 47 6.29 -20.26 14.83
CA ASN A 47 6.78 -20.37 16.20
C ASN A 47 6.05 -19.48 17.21
N CYS A 48 5.19 -18.56 16.74
CA CYS A 48 4.38 -17.68 17.57
C CYS A 48 3.10 -17.27 16.83
N VAL A 49 2.12 -16.70 17.55
CA VAL A 49 0.90 -16.14 16.96
C VAL A 49 1.08 -14.64 16.76
N SER A 50 1.08 -14.17 15.52
CA SER A 50 1.21 -12.73 15.24
C SER A 50 0.03 -11.95 15.83
N LYS A 51 0.32 -10.83 16.48
CA LYS A 51 -0.67 -9.84 16.92
C LYS A 51 -1.16 -8.95 15.76
N HIS A 52 -0.58 -9.10 14.56
CA HIS A 52 -0.80 -8.20 13.43
C HIS A 52 -1.22 -8.99 12.20
N LYS A 53 -2.52 -8.92 11.89
CA LYS A 53 -3.10 -9.44 10.65
C LYS A 53 -3.17 -8.34 9.61
N VAL A 54 -2.26 -8.38 8.62
CA VAL A 54 -1.99 -7.25 7.71
C VAL A 54 -2.31 -7.59 6.26
N ALA A 55 -3.17 -6.80 5.62
CA ALA A 55 -3.33 -6.79 4.17
C ALA A 55 -2.47 -5.68 3.56
N ILE A 56 -1.53 -6.02 2.67
CA ILE A 56 -0.76 -5.05 1.89
C ILE A 56 -1.43 -4.89 0.53
N ILE A 57 -1.95 -3.71 0.25
CA ILE A 57 -2.69 -3.33 -0.95
C ILE A 57 -1.78 -2.49 -1.85
N ILE A 58 -1.58 -2.95 -3.07
CA ILE A 58 -0.74 -2.30 -4.08
C ILE A 58 -1.63 -1.94 -5.29
N PRO A 59 -2.00 -0.66 -5.48
CA PRO A 59 -2.67 -0.22 -6.70
C PRO A 59 -1.71 -0.35 -7.89
N TYR A 60 -2.19 -0.89 -9.01
CA TYR A 60 -1.31 -1.39 -10.05
C TYR A 60 -1.89 -1.25 -11.47
N ARG A 61 -1.01 -0.99 -12.44
CA ARG A 61 -1.23 -1.23 -13.87
C ARG A 61 0.12 -1.23 -14.60
N ASN A 62 0.42 -2.24 -15.41
CA ASN A 62 1.59 -2.30 -16.31
C ASN A 62 2.97 -2.00 -15.68
N ARG A 63 3.20 -2.42 -14.41
CA ARG A 63 4.41 -2.11 -13.62
C ARG A 63 5.20 -3.36 -13.21
N HIS A 64 5.34 -4.33 -14.11
CA HIS A 64 5.87 -5.67 -13.80
C HIS A 64 7.28 -5.66 -13.21
N GLU A 65 8.20 -4.87 -13.76
CA GLU A 65 9.57 -4.74 -13.23
C GLU A 65 9.58 -4.17 -11.81
N HIS A 66 8.76 -3.14 -11.55
CA HIS A 66 8.64 -2.52 -10.24
C HIS A 66 8.12 -3.51 -9.20
N LEU A 67 7.08 -4.26 -9.54
CA LEU A 67 6.51 -5.28 -8.65
C LEU A 67 7.54 -6.35 -8.29
N LYS A 68 8.36 -6.80 -9.24
CA LYS A 68 9.46 -7.76 -8.96
C LYS A 68 10.45 -7.21 -7.95
N HIS A 69 10.88 -5.96 -8.11
CA HIS A 69 11.79 -5.32 -7.16
C HIS A 69 11.14 -5.17 -5.79
N LEU A 70 9.91 -4.67 -5.72
CA LEU A 70 9.19 -4.49 -4.47
C LEU A 70 9.07 -5.81 -3.71
N LEU A 71 8.52 -6.86 -4.33
CA LEU A 71 8.29 -8.14 -3.67
C LEU A 71 9.59 -8.82 -3.23
N PHE A 72 10.66 -8.69 -4.01
CA PHE A 72 11.99 -9.22 -3.66
C PHE A 72 12.50 -8.70 -2.32
N TYR A 73 12.29 -7.41 -2.03
CA TYR A 73 12.73 -6.79 -0.78
C TYR A 73 11.68 -6.87 0.32
N LEU A 74 10.40 -6.74 -0.05
CA LEU A 74 9.31 -6.64 0.90
C LEU A 74 9.04 -7.95 1.64
N HIS A 75 8.97 -9.10 0.94
CA HIS A 75 8.68 -10.37 1.60
C HIS A 75 9.67 -10.74 2.72
N PRO A 76 11.01 -10.74 2.50
CA PRO A 76 11.95 -11.02 3.57
C PRO A 76 11.81 -10.07 4.76
N MET A 77 11.52 -8.80 4.50
CA MET A 77 11.29 -7.81 5.55
C MET A 77 10.04 -8.15 6.39
N LEU A 78 8.90 -8.40 5.73
CA LEU A 78 7.63 -8.72 6.41
C LEU A 78 7.71 -10.02 7.21
N VAL A 79 8.46 -11.02 6.73
CA VAL A 79 8.72 -12.27 7.46
C VAL A 79 9.51 -11.99 8.74
N ARG A 80 10.59 -11.19 8.68
CA ARG A 80 11.37 -10.80 9.88
C ARG A 80 10.55 -9.96 10.87
N GLN A 81 9.53 -9.25 10.40
CA GLN A 81 8.59 -8.52 11.25
C GLN A 81 7.51 -9.40 11.91
N GLN A 82 7.53 -10.73 11.67
CA GLN A 82 6.63 -11.71 12.28
C GLN A 82 5.13 -11.40 12.07
N LEU A 83 4.77 -10.93 10.87
CA LEU A 83 3.39 -10.59 10.51
C LEU A 83 2.60 -11.80 10.00
N ASP A 84 1.30 -11.86 10.30
CA ASP A 84 0.34 -12.66 9.53
C ASP A 84 -0.17 -11.76 8.39
N TYR A 85 0.35 -11.94 7.18
CA TYR A 85 0.09 -11.02 6.09
C TYR A 85 -0.35 -11.68 4.79
N GLY A 86 -0.94 -10.85 3.91
CA GLY A 86 -1.14 -11.15 2.50
C GLY A 86 -0.86 -9.93 1.63
N ILE A 87 -0.37 -10.16 0.41
CA ILE A 87 -0.11 -9.09 -0.58
C ILE A 87 -1.14 -9.17 -1.69
N TYR A 88 -1.82 -8.05 -1.93
CA TYR A 88 -2.87 -7.90 -2.92
C TYR A 88 -2.45 -6.84 -3.94
N VAL A 89 -2.26 -7.27 -5.18
CA VAL A 89 -1.96 -6.41 -6.32
C VAL A 89 -3.27 -6.13 -7.04
N ILE A 90 -3.77 -4.90 -6.94
CA ILE A 90 -5.06 -4.49 -7.48
C ILE A 90 -4.84 -3.85 -8.84
N ASN A 91 -5.03 -4.65 -9.88
CA ASN A 91 -4.80 -4.23 -11.26
C ASN A 91 -6.03 -3.54 -11.83
N GLN A 92 -5.82 -2.33 -12.36
CA GLN A 92 -6.83 -1.64 -13.15
C GLN A 92 -6.88 -2.22 -14.56
N ASP A 93 -8.03 -2.79 -14.92
CA ASP A 93 -8.32 -3.28 -16.26
C ASP A 93 -8.48 -2.13 -17.26
N GLY A 94 -7.97 -2.33 -18.48
CA GLY A 94 -8.09 -1.38 -19.59
C GLY A 94 -7.23 -0.12 -19.50
N GLU A 95 -7.41 0.74 -20.50
CA GLU A 95 -6.57 1.93 -20.78
C GLU A 95 -7.25 3.25 -20.37
N GLY A 96 -8.25 3.20 -19.49
CA GLY A 96 -8.85 4.40 -18.92
C GLY A 96 -7.90 5.15 -17.98
N VAL A 97 -8.27 6.35 -17.55
CA VAL A 97 -7.44 7.14 -16.61
C VAL A 97 -7.21 6.34 -15.31
N PHE A 98 -5.97 6.31 -14.82
CA PHE A 98 -5.61 5.59 -13.59
C PHE A 98 -6.29 6.21 -12.37
N ASN A 99 -6.68 5.38 -11.40
CA ASN A 99 -7.24 5.86 -10.13
C ASN A 99 -6.69 5.09 -8.94
N ARG A 100 -5.57 5.60 -8.43
CA ARG A 100 -4.83 5.03 -7.31
C ARG A 100 -5.71 4.83 -6.06
N ALA A 101 -6.43 5.87 -5.65
CA ALA A 101 -7.27 5.87 -4.46
C ALA A 101 -8.45 4.88 -4.54
N LYS A 102 -9.13 4.81 -5.69
CA LYS A 102 -10.22 3.85 -5.90
C LYS A 102 -9.72 2.41 -5.87
N LEU A 103 -8.56 2.11 -6.43
CA LEU A 103 -7.94 0.78 -6.37
C LEU A 103 -7.55 0.39 -4.93
N MET A 104 -7.14 1.35 -4.10
CA MET A 104 -6.90 1.11 -2.66
C MET A 104 -8.19 0.70 -1.94
N ASN A 105 -9.31 1.38 -2.21
CA ASN A 105 -10.62 0.97 -1.68
C ASN A 105 -11.04 -0.42 -2.15
N VAL A 106 -10.84 -0.75 -3.44
CA VAL A 106 -11.08 -2.10 -3.96
C VAL A 106 -10.24 -3.13 -3.22
N GLY A 107 -8.95 -2.87 -3.02
CA GLY A 107 -8.08 -3.80 -2.30
C GLY A 107 -8.49 -4.02 -0.85
N PHE A 108 -8.92 -2.98 -0.15
CA PHE A 108 -9.53 -3.12 1.18
C PHE A 108 -10.77 -4.03 1.12
N ALA A 109 -11.70 -3.77 0.20
CA ALA A 109 -12.95 -4.51 0.09
C ALA A 109 -12.73 -5.99 -0.27
N GLU A 110 -11.78 -6.30 -1.16
CA GLU A 110 -11.48 -7.68 -1.54
C GLU A 110 -10.68 -8.43 -0.48
N ALA A 111 -9.63 -7.82 0.10
CA ALA A 111 -8.84 -8.46 1.14
C ALA A 111 -9.68 -8.78 2.39
N ALA A 112 -10.61 -7.90 2.76
CA ALA A 112 -11.53 -8.10 3.88
C ALA A 112 -12.53 -9.25 3.68
N LYS A 113 -12.75 -9.72 2.43
CA LYS A 113 -13.56 -10.93 2.14
C LYS A 113 -12.76 -12.21 2.34
N GLU A 114 -11.44 -12.18 2.11
CA GLU A 114 -10.60 -13.38 2.16
C GLU A 114 -10.17 -13.78 3.57
N TYR A 115 -9.94 -12.80 4.45
CA TYR A 115 -9.42 -13.05 5.79
C TYR A 115 -9.77 -11.88 6.73
N ASP A 116 -9.82 -12.17 8.02
CA ASP A 116 -10.14 -11.16 9.05
C ASP A 116 -8.92 -10.28 9.37
N TYR A 117 -8.47 -9.53 8.36
CA TYR A 117 -7.42 -8.54 8.51
C TYR A 117 -7.89 -7.39 9.40
N GLU A 118 -7.02 -6.99 10.32
CA GLU A 118 -7.26 -5.89 11.27
C GLU A 118 -6.48 -4.63 10.87
N CYS A 119 -5.49 -4.79 9.99
CA CYS A 119 -4.60 -3.74 9.52
C CYS A 119 -4.46 -3.76 8.00
N PHE A 120 -4.50 -2.59 7.38
CA PHE A 120 -4.37 -2.41 5.93
C PHE A 120 -3.23 -1.45 5.65
N ILE A 121 -2.32 -1.87 4.78
CA ILE A 121 -1.20 -1.05 4.29
C ILE A 121 -1.47 -0.74 2.83
N PHE A 122 -1.39 0.52 2.48
CA PHE A 122 -1.51 0.99 1.10
C PHE A 122 -0.13 1.41 0.63
N SER A 123 0.41 0.70 -0.36
CA SER A 123 1.81 0.87 -0.79
C SER A 123 1.90 1.11 -2.29
N ASP A 124 2.56 2.19 -2.67
CA ASP A 124 2.98 2.36 -4.06
C ASP A 124 3.94 1.26 -4.48
N VAL A 125 3.81 0.80 -5.73
CA VAL A 125 4.60 -0.32 -6.28
C VAL A 125 6.08 0.00 -6.44
N ASP A 126 6.44 1.28 -6.47
CA ASP A 126 7.78 1.80 -6.73
C ASP A 126 8.53 2.25 -5.47
N LEU A 127 7.93 2.14 -4.28
CA LEU A 127 8.56 2.54 -3.01
C LEU A 127 9.01 1.31 -2.23
N VAL A 128 10.34 1.15 -2.09
CA VAL A 128 10.94 0.05 -1.36
C VAL A 128 11.53 0.56 -0.03
N PRO A 129 11.12 0.02 1.14
CA PRO A 129 11.69 0.42 2.42
C PRO A 129 13.18 0.05 2.51
N MET A 130 13.95 0.81 3.28
CA MET A 130 15.39 0.62 3.44
C MET A 130 15.81 0.17 4.85
N ASP A 131 14.86 -0.02 5.76
CA ASP A 131 15.11 -0.42 7.15
C ASP A 131 13.93 -1.23 7.68
N ASP A 132 14.19 -2.45 8.14
CA ASP A 132 13.11 -3.35 8.57
C ASP A 132 12.58 -3.03 9.97
N ARG A 133 13.17 -2.06 10.67
CA ARG A 133 12.60 -1.45 11.88
C ARG A 133 11.49 -0.45 11.56
N ASN A 134 11.23 -0.16 10.28
CA ASN A 134 9.98 0.47 9.85
C ASN A 134 8.87 -0.59 9.78
N LEU A 135 8.17 -0.79 10.90
CA LEU A 135 7.21 -1.87 11.04
C LEU A 135 5.96 -1.64 10.17
N TYR A 136 5.69 -2.59 9.27
CA TYR A 136 4.52 -2.65 8.39
C TYR A 136 3.34 -3.23 9.19
N ARG A 137 2.85 -2.43 10.13
CA ARG A 137 1.68 -2.72 10.97
C ARG A 137 0.98 -1.43 11.37
N CYS A 138 -0.21 -1.56 11.94
CA CYS A 138 -1.04 -0.45 12.35
C CYS A 138 -0.78 -0.06 13.81
N PHE A 139 -1.10 1.19 14.13
CA PHE A 139 -0.89 1.81 15.44
C PHE A 139 -2.17 2.56 15.86
N GLU A 140 -2.14 3.24 17.00
CA GLU A 140 -3.30 3.96 17.57
C GLU A 140 -3.91 5.01 16.61
N GLY A 141 -3.09 5.62 15.75
CA GLY A 141 -3.52 6.52 14.68
C GLY A 141 -3.11 6.02 13.29
N PRO A 142 -3.71 6.56 12.20
CA PRO A 142 -3.25 6.33 10.83
C PRO A 142 -1.76 6.61 10.70
N ARG A 143 -1.03 5.73 10.04
CA ARG A 143 0.44 5.81 9.99
C ARG A 143 0.92 6.13 8.58
N HIS A 144 1.78 7.13 8.46
CA HIS A 144 2.53 7.42 7.25
C HIS A 144 3.91 6.75 7.37
N LEU A 145 4.18 5.74 6.54
CA LEU A 145 5.39 4.90 6.62
C LEU A 145 6.55 5.48 5.81
N SER A 146 6.29 6.08 4.64
CA SER A 146 7.28 6.59 3.68
C SER A 146 7.68 8.05 3.91
N VAL A 147 8.16 8.36 5.11
CA VAL A 147 8.43 9.76 5.52
C VAL A 147 9.71 10.37 4.93
N ALA A 148 10.64 9.55 4.43
CA ALA A 148 11.91 9.99 3.86
C ALA A 148 12.23 9.21 2.58
N ILE A 149 11.84 9.75 1.42
CA ILE A 149 12.07 9.10 0.12
C ILE A 149 13.30 9.71 -0.57
N ASP A 150 14.16 8.88 -1.16
CA ASP A 150 15.40 9.30 -1.85
C ASP A 150 15.18 10.36 -2.94
N LYS A 151 14.07 10.27 -3.68
CA LYS A 151 13.64 11.28 -4.67
C LYS A 151 13.51 12.69 -4.10
N PHE A 152 13.22 12.81 -2.81
CA PHE A 152 13.06 14.08 -2.10
C PHE A 152 14.25 14.35 -1.16
N ASP A 153 15.44 13.85 -1.51
CA ASP A 153 16.66 13.93 -0.69
C ASP A 153 16.47 13.42 0.74
N PHE A 154 15.63 12.40 0.91
CA PHE A 154 15.21 11.89 2.22
C PHE A 154 14.62 12.98 3.12
N LYS A 155 13.89 13.96 2.57
CA LYS A 155 13.15 14.96 3.35
C LYS A 155 11.65 14.75 3.15
N LEU A 156 10.89 15.02 4.20
CA LEU A 156 9.43 15.07 4.11
C LEU A 156 9.04 16.30 3.27
N PRO A 157 8.36 16.15 2.11
CA PRO A 157 8.09 17.29 1.21
C PRO A 157 7.29 18.42 1.87
N TYR A 158 6.30 18.08 2.68
CA TYR A 158 5.50 19.02 3.47
C TYR A 158 4.83 18.27 4.64
N SER A 159 4.42 18.98 5.69
CA SER A 159 3.97 18.36 6.96
C SER A 159 2.68 17.54 6.84
N THR A 160 1.82 17.87 5.87
CA THR A 160 0.52 17.23 5.63
C THR A 160 0.58 16.05 4.67
N ILE A 161 1.75 15.74 4.09
CA ILE A 161 1.86 14.65 3.11
C ILE A 161 1.51 13.29 3.73
N PHE A 162 0.70 12.53 3.01
CA PHE A 162 0.24 11.20 3.38
C PHE A 162 0.27 10.20 2.21
N GLY A 163 0.92 10.56 1.10
CA GLY A 163 1.16 9.70 -0.06
C GLY A 163 2.28 8.68 0.14
N GLY A 164 2.53 7.84 -0.88
CA GLY A 164 3.54 6.80 -0.83
C GLY A 164 3.06 5.51 -0.16
N VAL A 165 3.46 5.30 1.09
CA VAL A 165 3.12 4.11 1.88
C VAL A 165 2.47 4.54 3.20
N SER A 166 1.26 4.06 3.46
CA SER A 166 0.49 4.37 4.67
C SER A 166 -0.21 3.14 5.24
N SER A 167 -0.67 3.19 6.48
CA SER A 167 -1.46 2.12 7.07
C SER A 167 -2.58 2.61 7.98
N PHE A 168 -3.68 1.86 7.98
CA PHE A 168 -4.86 2.09 8.81
C PHE A 168 -5.31 0.78 9.44
N SER A 169 -5.70 0.83 10.71
CA SER A 169 -6.53 -0.24 11.25
C SER A 169 -7.85 -0.29 10.47
N LYS A 170 -8.50 -1.46 10.44
CA LYS A 170 -9.82 -1.62 9.82
C LYS A 170 -10.80 -0.54 10.29
N GLN A 171 -10.80 -0.26 11.59
CA GLN A 171 -11.64 0.76 12.21
C GLN A 171 -11.27 2.17 11.72
N GLN A 172 -9.99 2.55 11.73
CA GLN A 172 -9.56 3.88 11.27
C GLN A 172 -9.94 4.12 9.81
N PHE A 173 -9.76 3.11 8.94
CA PHE A 173 -10.08 3.22 7.52
C PHE A 173 -11.58 3.37 7.27
N LEU A 174 -12.40 2.62 8.01
CA LEU A 174 -13.86 2.74 7.94
C LEU A 174 -14.37 4.06 8.51
N THR A 175 -13.75 4.57 9.58
CA THR A 175 -14.11 5.87 10.18
C THR A 175 -14.00 7.00 9.16
N VAL A 176 -12.96 7.00 8.31
CA VAL A 176 -12.76 8.03 7.27
C VAL A 176 -13.50 7.74 5.95
N ASN A 177 -14.34 6.70 5.93
CA ASN A 177 -14.99 6.18 4.74
C ASN A 177 -13.99 5.82 3.61
N GLY A 178 -12.78 5.38 3.95
CA GLY A 178 -11.69 5.11 3.01
C GLY A 178 -11.27 6.30 2.13
N TYR A 179 -10.62 6.00 1.00
CA TYR A 179 -10.12 7.00 0.05
C TYR A 179 -11.23 7.56 -0.85
N PRO A 180 -11.07 8.75 -1.46
CA PRO A 180 -12.02 9.25 -2.46
C PRO A 180 -11.96 8.42 -3.76
N ASN A 181 -13.10 8.07 -4.35
CA ASN A 181 -13.15 7.33 -5.61
C ASN A 181 -13.06 8.23 -6.85
N THR A 182 -13.19 9.55 -6.69
CA THR A 182 -13.36 10.47 -7.81
C THR A 182 -12.05 11.11 -8.31
N TYR A 183 -10.90 10.79 -7.71
CA TYR A 183 -9.58 11.27 -8.11
C TYR A 183 -9.01 10.45 -9.27
N TRP A 184 -9.40 10.82 -10.49
CA TRP A 184 -8.85 10.28 -11.73
C TRP A 184 -7.58 11.03 -12.13
N GLY A 185 -6.53 10.29 -12.47
CA GLY A 185 -5.22 10.85 -12.82
C GLY A 185 -4.40 11.22 -11.59
N TRP A 186 -3.27 11.88 -11.81
CA TRP A 186 -2.33 12.18 -10.73
C TRP A 186 -2.75 13.41 -9.91
N GLY A 187 -2.67 13.25 -8.57
CA GLY A 187 -2.54 14.33 -7.60
C GLY A 187 -3.74 14.54 -6.69
N GLY A 188 -3.48 14.80 -5.40
CA GLY A 188 -4.42 15.33 -4.42
C GLY A 188 -5.26 14.29 -3.68
N GLU A 189 -5.23 13.02 -4.06
CA GLU A 189 -6.02 11.99 -3.37
C GLU A 189 -5.44 11.64 -1.97
N ASP A 190 -4.13 11.79 -1.81
CA ASP A 190 -3.42 11.63 -0.55
C ASP A 190 -3.60 12.84 0.38
N ASP A 191 -3.63 14.05 -0.17
CA ASP A 191 -3.99 15.27 0.55
C ASP A 191 -5.47 15.26 1.02
N ASP A 192 -6.38 14.73 0.21
CA ASP A 192 -7.78 14.50 0.59
C ASP A 192 -7.86 13.53 1.78
N MET A 193 -7.12 12.42 1.72
CA MET A 193 -7.03 11.47 2.84
C MET A 193 -6.47 12.13 4.11
N TYR A 194 -5.43 12.97 4.00
CA TYR A 194 -4.94 13.75 5.15
C TYR A 194 -6.06 14.57 5.79
N LYS A 195 -6.86 15.29 4.97
CA LYS A 195 -7.99 16.09 5.46
C LYS A 195 -9.06 15.22 6.14
N ARG A 196 -9.42 14.07 5.57
CA ARG A 196 -10.37 13.13 6.19
C ARG A 196 -9.90 12.68 7.58
N ILE A 197 -8.62 12.34 7.72
CA ILE A 197 -8.02 11.94 9.00
C ILE A 197 -8.19 13.06 10.04
N VAL A 198 -7.84 14.29 9.67
CA VAL A 198 -7.92 15.46 10.58
C VAL A 198 -9.36 15.82 10.91
N PHE A 199 -10.30 15.76 9.96
CA PHE A 199 -11.72 16.02 10.21
C PHE A 199 -12.36 15.00 11.15
N HIS A 200 -11.86 13.77 11.19
CA HIS A 200 -12.25 12.77 12.18
C HIS A 200 -11.44 12.83 13.49
N GLY A 201 -10.68 13.90 13.72
CA GLY A 201 -9.94 14.13 14.97
C GLY A 201 -8.77 13.18 15.19
N MET A 202 -8.33 12.45 14.17
CA MET A 202 -7.19 11.55 14.25
C MET A 202 -5.89 12.27 13.96
N SER A 203 -4.79 11.80 14.56
CA SER A 203 -3.44 12.29 14.32
C SER A 203 -2.62 11.26 13.54
N ILE A 204 -1.78 11.74 12.63
CA ILE A 204 -0.89 10.87 11.85
C ILE A 204 0.32 10.45 12.68
N ASN A 205 0.54 9.15 12.76
CA ASN A 205 1.74 8.55 13.32
C ASN A 205 2.83 8.42 12.24
N ARG A 206 4.08 8.74 12.58
CA ARG A 206 5.23 8.60 11.68
C ARG A 206 6.37 7.85 12.39
N PRO A 207 7.10 6.96 11.71
CA PRO A 207 8.32 6.37 12.27
C PRO A 207 9.40 7.44 12.44
N ASP A 208 10.44 7.09 13.20
CA ASP A 208 11.69 7.84 13.19
C ASP A 208 12.19 8.01 11.75
N HIS A 209 12.71 9.20 11.46
CA HIS A 209 13.13 9.60 10.11
C HIS A 209 14.18 8.68 9.49
N MET A 210 15.09 8.12 10.29
CA MET A 210 16.13 7.22 9.80
C MET A 210 15.57 5.84 9.45
N LYS A 211 14.59 5.37 10.23
CA LYS A 211 13.88 4.10 9.97
C LYS A 211 12.92 4.24 8.79
N GLY A 212 12.28 5.40 8.64
CA GLY A 212 11.29 5.69 7.62
C GLY A 212 11.83 5.97 6.20
N ARG A 213 13.04 5.49 5.89
CA ARG A 213 13.70 5.72 4.60
C ARG A 213 13.22 4.75 3.52
N TYR A 214 12.98 5.29 2.33
CA TYR A 214 12.55 4.56 1.15
C TYR A 214 13.40 4.92 -0.06
N LYS A 215 13.57 3.94 -0.93
CA LYS A 215 14.13 4.13 -2.27
C LYS A 215 13.03 4.02 -3.31
N MET A 216 12.89 5.04 -4.15
CA MET A 216 11.94 5.04 -5.25
C MET A 216 12.58 4.43 -6.49
N ILE A 217 11.90 3.46 -7.10
CA ILE A 217 12.32 2.95 -8.40
C ILE A 217 12.04 4.02 -9.44
N LYS A 218 13.08 4.46 -10.15
CA LYS A 218 12.98 5.56 -11.11
C LYS A 218 12.14 5.15 -12.32
N HIS A 219 11.20 6.01 -12.69
CA HIS A 219 10.40 5.85 -13.89
C HIS A 219 9.99 7.23 -14.44
N GLN A 220 9.68 7.29 -15.74
CA GLN A 220 8.98 8.44 -16.32
C GLN A 220 7.50 8.39 -15.91
N ARG A 221 6.81 9.53 -15.91
CA ARG A 221 5.38 9.55 -15.61
C ARG A 221 4.64 8.59 -16.56
N ASP A 222 3.74 7.79 -15.99
CA ASP A 222 3.00 6.79 -16.76
C ASP A 222 1.97 7.46 -17.66
N GLU A 223 1.77 6.87 -18.83
CA GLU A 223 0.60 7.15 -19.67
C GLU A 223 -0.69 6.89 -18.87
N HIS A 224 -1.71 7.71 -19.11
CA HIS A 224 -3.01 7.63 -18.45
C HIS A 224 -2.97 7.92 -16.94
N ASN A 225 -1.89 8.54 -16.45
CA ASN A 225 -1.76 9.06 -15.09
C ASN A 225 -1.21 10.50 -15.11
N GLU A 226 -1.71 11.30 -16.06
CA GLU A 226 -1.36 12.70 -16.23
C GLU A 226 -1.86 13.53 -15.04
N VAL A 227 -1.26 14.71 -14.83
CA VAL A 227 -1.73 15.66 -13.82
C VAL A 227 -3.15 16.06 -14.16
N ASN A 228 -4.09 15.84 -13.23
CA ASN A 228 -5.44 16.29 -13.42
C ASN A 228 -5.60 17.71 -12.83
N PRO A 229 -5.80 18.75 -13.66
CA PRO A 229 -5.90 20.12 -13.18
C PRO A 229 -7.14 20.38 -12.31
N LYS A 230 -8.12 19.46 -12.31
CA LYS A 230 -9.34 19.56 -11.49
C LYS A 230 -9.19 18.97 -10.09
N ASN A 231 -8.15 18.16 -9.84
CA ASN A 231 -7.97 17.53 -8.53
C ASN A 231 -7.65 18.54 -7.41
N PRO A 232 -6.85 19.61 -7.62
CA PRO A 232 -6.65 20.63 -6.61
C PRO A 232 -7.96 21.25 -6.08
N ASP A 233 -8.93 21.51 -6.96
CA ASP A 233 -10.23 22.09 -6.57
C ASP A 233 -11.05 21.14 -5.68
N LYS A 234 -10.88 19.82 -5.81
CA LYS A 234 -11.60 18.86 -4.97
C LYS A 234 -11.19 18.95 -3.50
N LEU A 235 -9.95 19.36 -3.23
CA LEU A 235 -9.43 19.47 -1.87
C LEU A 235 -10.21 20.45 -1.02
N SER A 236 -10.73 21.56 -1.57
CA SER A 236 -11.56 22.48 -0.77
C SER A 236 -12.90 21.88 -0.37
N HIS A 237 -13.33 20.83 -1.06
CA HIS A 237 -14.64 20.20 -0.88
C HIS A 237 -14.59 18.89 -0.08
N THR A 238 -13.41 18.48 0.41
CA THR A 238 -13.23 17.19 1.12
C THR A 238 -14.26 16.99 2.24
N HIS A 239 -14.50 18.01 3.08
CA HIS A 239 -15.45 17.94 4.19
C HIS A 239 -16.89 17.68 3.72
N GLU A 240 -17.30 18.24 2.56
CA GLU A 240 -18.65 18.03 2.02
C GLU A 240 -18.81 16.67 1.32
N THR A 241 -17.71 16.12 0.81
CA THR A 241 -17.72 14.92 -0.02
C THR A 241 -17.35 13.64 0.71
N MET A 242 -16.59 13.70 1.80
CA MET A 242 -15.98 12.51 2.43
C MET A 242 -17.00 11.46 2.90
N ASP A 243 -18.18 11.88 3.34
CA ASP A 243 -19.26 10.95 3.75
C ASP A 243 -20.05 10.37 2.57
N LYS A 244 -19.82 10.85 1.33
CA LYS A 244 -20.54 10.46 0.11
C LYS A 244 -19.63 9.78 -0.91
N ASP A 245 -18.36 10.13 -0.94
CA ASP A 245 -17.34 9.57 -1.83
C ASP A 245 -16.31 8.77 -1.02
N GLY A 246 -16.41 7.45 -1.07
CA GLY A 246 -15.57 6.55 -0.29
C GLY A 246 -15.91 5.08 -0.45
N VAL A 247 -15.62 4.27 0.57
CA VAL A 247 -15.98 2.83 0.60
C VAL A 247 -17.48 2.64 0.38
N ASN A 248 -18.31 3.52 0.93
CA ASN A 248 -19.77 3.44 0.82
C ASN A 248 -20.33 3.66 -0.60
N SER A 249 -19.58 4.30 -1.51
CA SER A 249 -19.96 4.55 -2.90
C SER A 249 -19.05 3.84 -3.90
N LEU A 250 -18.23 2.90 -3.41
CA LEU A 250 -17.31 2.12 -4.21
C LEU A 250 -18.04 1.24 -5.23
N THR A 251 -17.72 1.42 -6.51
CA THR A 251 -18.28 0.63 -7.62
C THR A 251 -17.17 0.11 -8.53
N TYR A 252 -17.19 -1.20 -8.79
CA TYR A 252 -16.22 -1.91 -9.62
C TYR A 252 -16.74 -3.31 -9.97
N THR A 253 -16.11 -3.95 -10.95
CA THR A 253 -16.32 -5.36 -11.30
C THR A 253 -15.01 -6.11 -11.22
N VAL A 254 -14.97 -7.21 -10.46
CA VAL A 254 -13.82 -8.13 -10.49
C VAL A 254 -13.90 -8.96 -11.78
N LYS A 255 -12.85 -8.87 -12.61
CA LYS A 255 -12.74 -9.64 -13.87
C LYS A 255 -12.02 -10.96 -13.65
N ASP A 256 -10.98 -10.95 -12.82
CA ASP A 256 -10.16 -12.13 -12.56
C ASP A 256 -9.44 -12.04 -11.20
N ILE A 257 -9.18 -13.20 -10.59
CA ILE A 257 -8.37 -13.34 -9.37
C ILE A 257 -7.37 -14.47 -9.58
N VAL A 258 -6.07 -14.15 -9.53
CA VAL A 258 -4.98 -15.12 -9.68
C VAL A 258 -4.14 -15.14 -8.41
N LYS A 259 -4.03 -16.32 -7.80
CA LYS A 259 -3.18 -16.54 -6.62
C LYS A 259 -1.81 -17.05 -7.06
N ASP A 260 -0.84 -16.15 -7.16
CA ASP A 260 0.58 -16.49 -7.31
C ASP A 260 1.17 -16.85 -5.93
N ARG A 261 2.35 -17.48 -5.92
CA ARG A 261 3.07 -17.76 -4.67
C ARG A 261 3.48 -16.49 -3.92
N LEU A 262 3.67 -15.37 -4.62
CA LEU A 262 4.17 -14.11 -4.07
C LEU A 262 3.05 -13.09 -3.78
N TYR A 263 1.90 -13.18 -4.45
CA TYR A 263 0.80 -12.22 -4.28
C TYR A 263 -0.53 -12.79 -4.80
N THR A 264 -1.63 -12.18 -4.37
CA THR A 264 -2.94 -12.32 -5.03
C THR A 264 -3.10 -11.15 -6.00
N PHE A 265 -3.27 -11.45 -7.29
CA PHE A 265 -3.58 -10.47 -8.33
C PHE A 265 -5.09 -10.39 -8.50
N ILE A 266 -5.64 -9.18 -8.44
CA ILE A 266 -7.08 -8.94 -8.62
C ILE A 266 -7.22 -7.96 -9.78
N ASN A 267 -7.71 -8.44 -10.92
CA ASN A 267 -7.99 -7.59 -12.07
C ASN A 267 -9.40 -7.01 -11.95
N VAL A 268 -9.51 -5.69 -11.95
CA VAL A 268 -10.78 -4.98 -11.73
C VAL A 268 -11.05 -3.91 -12.77
N ASP A 269 -12.29 -3.86 -13.21
CA ASP A 269 -12.84 -2.75 -13.98
C ASP A 269 -13.51 -1.78 -13.02
N ILE A 270 -12.93 -0.58 -12.92
CA ILE A 270 -13.41 0.48 -12.04
C ILE A 270 -14.26 1.53 -12.77
N ASN A 271 -14.73 1.20 -13.99
CA ASN A 271 -15.47 2.09 -14.89
C ASN A 271 -14.67 3.37 -15.18
N ALA A 272 -13.40 3.21 -15.54
CA ALA A 272 -12.50 4.33 -15.76
C ALA A 272 -12.96 5.21 -16.93
N PRO A 273 -12.95 6.55 -16.80
CA PRO A 273 -13.18 7.44 -17.92
C PRO A 273 -12.06 7.28 -18.95
N LYS A 274 -12.36 7.55 -20.22
CA LYS A 274 -11.34 7.54 -21.27
C LYS A 274 -10.28 8.62 -20.97
N SER A 275 -9.02 8.30 -21.26
CA SER A 275 -7.96 9.31 -21.32
C SER A 275 -8.33 10.33 -22.39
N VAL A 276 -8.22 11.61 -22.05
CA VAL A 276 -8.36 12.72 -23.02
C VAL A 276 -7.05 12.90 -23.76
#